data_AF-A0A7X8E8P3-F1
#
_entry.id   AF-A0A7X8E8P3-F1
#
_cell.length_a   1.000
_cell.length_b   1.000
_cell.length_c   1.000
_cell.angle_alpha   90.00
_cell.angle_beta   90.00
_cell.angle_gamma   90.00
#
_symmetry.space_group_name_H-M   'P 1'
#
loop_
_entity.id
_entity.type
_entity.pdbx_description
1 polymer ?
#
loop_
_entity_poly.entity_id
_entity_poly.type
_entity_poly.pdbx_seq_one_letter_code
_entity_poly.pdbx_strand_id
1 'polypeptide(L)'
;MKNLDLLWELQKHSNTLNDIKNNFQQMVNGKEIEALKIKLNQTELELMELEKRIDRNEKRLNEDNSILKEYDYHLKNIERDLYEGDITDLKQLNFLDSERKSMIKNIEGKEIEILEQLEEMEDLKKEFIRIEDDFKKFKKEYSTSVKKYKIAV
;
A
#
# COMPACT_ATOMS: atom_id res chain seq x y z
N MET A 1 55.43 -36.41 31.07
CA MET A 1 55.11 -34.99 31.37
C MET A 1 54.91 -34.18 30.09
N LYS A 2 55.90 -34.07 29.17
CA LYS A 2 55.76 -33.32 27.90
C LYS A 2 54.53 -33.65 27.03
N ASN A 3 54.09 -34.92 26.96
CA ASN A 3 52.91 -35.31 26.17
C ASN A 3 51.58 -34.90 26.81
N LEU A 4 51.53 -34.77 28.14
CA LEU A 4 50.33 -34.37 28.87
C LEU A 4 50.12 -32.86 28.75
N ASP A 5 51.22 -32.09 28.79
CA ASP A 5 51.20 -30.64 28.56
C ASP A 5 50.74 -30.32 27.13
N LEU A 6 51.22 -31.07 26.13
CA LEU A 6 50.77 -30.92 24.74
C LEU A 6 49.27 -31.20 24.55
N LEU A 7 48.74 -32.23 25.23
CA LEU A 7 47.31 -32.54 25.23
C LEU A 7 46.47 -31.43 25.87
N TRP A 8 46.98 -30.83 26.94
CA TRP A 8 46.34 -29.72 27.63
C TRP A 8 46.30 -28.45 26.77
N GLU A 9 47.39 -28.13 26.07
CA GLU A 9 47.41 -27.03 25.12
C GLU A 9 46.46 -27.28 23.94
N LEU A 10 46.40 -28.51 23.43
CA LEU A 10 45.50 -28.88 22.35
C LEU A 10 44.02 -28.74 22.77
N GLN A 11 43.70 -29.14 24.00
CA GLN A 11 42.36 -28.96 24.58
C GLN A 11 42.03 -27.48 24.77
N LYS A 12 42.99 -26.66 25.23
CA LYS A 12 42.83 -25.21 25.38
C LYS A 12 42.60 -24.53 24.02
N HIS A 13 43.31 -24.95 22.98
CA HIS A 13 43.11 -24.49 21.61
C HIS A 13 41.76 -24.93 21.05
N SER A 14 41.33 -26.17 21.31
CA SER A 14 40.01 -26.64 20.89
C SER A 14 38.88 -25.86 21.56
N ASN A 15 39.02 -25.54 22.85
CA ASN A 15 38.04 -24.74 23.58
C ASN A 15 37.98 -23.31 23.04
N THR A 16 39.13 -22.66 22.84
CA THR A 16 39.18 -21.31 22.24
C THR A 16 38.63 -21.29 20.81
N LEU A 17 38.84 -22.34 20.01
CA LEU A 17 38.26 -22.45 18.67
C LEU A 17 36.73 -22.56 18.71
N ASN A 18 36.20 -23.32 19.68
CA ASN A 18 34.76 -23.42 19.91
C ASN A 18 34.17 -22.09 20.39
N ASP A 19 34.86 -21.37 21.28
CA ASP A 19 34.42 -20.05 21.75
C ASP A 19 34.39 -19.02 20.62
N ILE A 20 35.42 -19.00 19.77
CA ILE A 20 35.47 -18.14 18.57
C ILE A 20 34.34 -18.49 17.60
N LYS A 21 34.06 -19.79 17.40
CA LYS A 21 32.96 -20.25 16.54
C LYS A 21 31.59 -19.81 17.07
N ASN A 22 31.37 -19.91 18.38
CA ASN A 22 30.13 -19.47 19.03
C ASN A 22 29.97 -17.94 18.93
N ASN A 23 31.03 -17.18 19.20
CA ASN A 23 31.02 -15.72 19.06
C ASN A 23 30.76 -15.26 17.61
N PHE A 24 31.33 -15.98 16.64
CA PHE A 24 31.08 -15.71 15.21
C PHE A 24 29.63 -15.98 14.83
N GLN A 25 29.02 -17.08 15.29
CA GLN A 25 27.61 -17.36 15.07
C GLN A 25 26.70 -16.32 15.73
N GLN A 26 27.02 -15.86 16.94
CA GLN A 26 26.28 -14.78 17.61
C GLN A 26 26.37 -13.46 16.83
N MET A 27 27.55 -13.09 16.32
CA MET A 27 27.73 -11.90 15.48
C MET A 27 26.95 -11.98 14.16
N VAL A 28 26.97 -13.13 13.48
CA VAL A 28 26.24 -13.33 12.22
C VAL A 28 24.74 -13.25 12.46
N ASN A 29 24.22 -13.95 13.47
CA ASN A 29 22.80 -13.91 13.83
C ASN A 29 22.35 -12.50 14.22
N GLY A 30 23.19 -11.74 14.94
CA GLY A 30 22.90 -10.35 15.31
C GLY A 30 22.82 -9.42 14.10
N LYS A 31 23.73 -9.56 13.12
CA LYS A 31 23.69 -8.79 11.86
C LYS A 31 22.47 -9.15 11.00
N GLU A 32 22.10 -10.43 10.94
CA GLU A 32 20.90 -10.88 10.21
C GLU A 32 19.61 -10.33 10.83
N ILE A 33 19.52 -10.28 12.16
CA ILE A 33 18.38 -9.68 12.88
C ILE A 33 18.28 -8.18 12.60
N GLU A 34 19.39 -7.45 12.60
CA GLU A 34 19.39 -6.02 12.30
C GLU A 34 18.99 -5.75 10.84
N ALA A 35 19.48 -6.55 9.90
CA ALA A 35 19.09 -6.46 8.49
C ALA A 35 17.58 -6.74 8.29
N LEU A 36 17.03 -7.75 8.98
CA LEU A 36 15.58 -8.03 8.97
C LEU A 36 14.77 -6.89 9.58
N LYS A 37 15.27 -6.27 10.65
CA LYS A 37 14.62 -5.11 11.27
C LYS A 37 14.58 -3.90 10.34
N ILE A 38 15.67 -3.63 9.61
CA ILE A 38 15.69 -2.56 8.61
C ILE A 38 14.67 -2.84 7.50
N LYS A 39 14.61 -4.07 6.98
CA LYS A 39 13.62 -4.47 5.96
C LYS A 39 12.18 -4.35 6.47
N LEU A 40 11.91 -4.71 7.72
CA LEU A 40 10.60 -4.56 8.35
C LEU A 40 10.19 -3.09 8.44
N ASN A 41 11.10 -2.22 8.88
CA ASN A 41 10.82 -0.78 8.96
C ASN A 41 10.58 -0.17 7.57
N GLN A 42 11.32 -0.61 6.55
CA GLN A 42 11.12 -0.16 5.17
C GLN A 42 9.76 -0.56 4.64
N THR A 43 9.39 -1.84 4.79
CA THR A 43 8.08 -2.35 4.36
C THR A 43 6.92 -1.73 5.15
N GLU A 44 7.11 -1.39 6.42
CA GLU A 44 6.13 -0.63 7.21
C GLU A 44 5.92 0.79 6.66
N LEU A 45 6.99 1.49 6.28
CA LEU A 45 6.90 2.81 5.65
C LEU A 45 6.19 2.74 4.29
N GLU A 46 6.49 1.73 3.48
CA GLU A 46 5.83 1.50 2.19
C GLU A 46 4.32 1.25 2.35
N LEU A 47 3.91 0.45 3.35
CA LEU A 47 2.50 0.22 3.68
C LEU A 47 1.80 1.51 4.12
N MET A 48 2.45 2.32 4.97
CA MET A 48 1.89 3.61 5.39
C MET A 48 1.74 4.59 4.22
N GLU A 49 2.67 4.57 3.26
CA GLU A 49 2.57 5.42 2.07
C GLU A 49 1.43 4.97 1.14
N LEU A 50 1.30 3.67 0.92
CA LEU A 50 0.19 3.10 0.14
C LEU A 50 -1.17 3.40 0.78
N GLU A 51 -1.29 3.26 2.09
CA GLU A 51 -2.51 3.59 2.83
C GLU A 51 -2.90 5.07 2.62
N LYS A 52 -1.93 5.98 2.69
CA LYS A 52 -2.15 7.41 2.38
C LYS A 52 -2.53 7.67 0.93
N ARG A 53 -2.05 6.85 -0.02
CA ARG A 53 -2.45 6.97 -1.44
C ARG A 53 -3.89 6.49 -1.63
N ILE A 54 -4.26 5.39 -0.99
CA ILE A 54 -5.63 4.85 -1.01
C ILE A 54 -6.60 5.86 -0.41
N ASP A 55 -6.33 6.41 0.77
CA ASP A 55 -7.19 7.43 1.42
C ASP A 55 -7.35 8.69 0.56
N ARG A 56 -6.28 9.14 -0.10
CA ARG A 56 -6.36 10.27 -1.04
C ARG A 56 -7.23 9.95 -2.26
N ASN A 57 -7.10 8.76 -2.82
CA ASN A 57 -7.91 8.35 -3.97
C ASN A 57 -9.40 8.20 -3.57
N GLU A 58 -9.68 7.65 -2.39
CA GLU A 58 -11.04 7.54 -1.86
C GLU A 58 -11.70 8.92 -1.64
N LYS A 59 -10.95 9.90 -1.12
CA LYS A 59 -11.44 11.28 -1.00
C LYS A 59 -11.78 11.89 -2.35
N ARG A 60 -10.88 11.71 -3.34
CA ARG A 60 -11.10 12.20 -4.70
C ARG A 60 -12.33 11.56 -5.35
N LEU A 61 -12.50 10.24 -5.21
CA LEU A 61 -13.69 9.53 -5.67
C LEU A 61 -14.98 10.07 -5.03
N ASN A 62 -14.96 10.42 -3.75
CA ASN A 62 -16.10 11.01 -3.06
C ASN A 62 -16.42 12.43 -3.55
N GLU A 63 -15.39 13.22 -3.85
CA GLU A 63 -15.54 14.55 -4.46
C GLU A 63 -16.13 14.43 -5.87
N ASP A 64 -15.56 13.58 -6.73
CA ASP A 64 -16.05 13.35 -8.09
C ASP A 64 -17.49 12.80 -8.11
N ASN A 65 -17.85 11.91 -7.18
CA ASN A 65 -19.22 11.43 -7.02
C ASN A 65 -20.19 12.53 -6.56
N SER A 66 -19.71 13.51 -5.80
CA SER A 66 -20.53 14.67 -5.41
C SER A 66 -20.78 15.58 -6.60
N ILE A 67 -19.75 15.84 -7.42
CA ILE A 67 -19.85 16.60 -8.67
C ILE A 67 -20.81 15.90 -9.64
N LEU A 68 -20.73 14.58 -9.78
CA LEU A 68 -21.62 13.81 -10.64
C LEU A 68 -23.10 13.98 -10.24
N LYS A 69 -23.40 13.97 -8.93
CA LYS A 69 -24.75 14.24 -8.42
C LYS A 69 -25.24 15.65 -8.71
N GLU A 70 -24.34 16.64 -8.65
CA GLU A 70 -24.67 18.01 -9.05
C GLU A 70 -25.01 18.07 -10.54
N TYR A 71 -24.23 17.39 -11.38
CA TYR A 71 -24.52 17.31 -12.81
C TYR A 71 -25.84 16.64 -13.11
N ASP A 72 -26.16 15.53 -12.44
CA ASP A 72 -27.47 14.86 -12.54
C ASP A 72 -28.62 15.78 -12.12
N TYR A 73 -28.44 16.55 -11.05
CA TYR A 73 -29.45 17.49 -10.59
C TYR A 73 -29.69 18.61 -11.61
N HIS A 74 -28.61 19.17 -12.16
CA HIS A 74 -28.70 20.18 -13.21
C HIS A 74 -29.32 19.62 -14.49
N LEU A 75 -28.97 18.41 -14.90
CA LEU A 75 -29.57 17.73 -16.05
C LEU A 75 -31.08 17.59 -15.87
N LYS A 76 -31.53 17.14 -14.69
CA LYS A 76 -32.97 17.03 -14.38
C LYS A 76 -33.70 18.36 -14.44
N ASN A 77 -33.04 19.45 -14.01
CA ASN A 77 -33.63 20.78 -14.12
C ASN A 77 -33.77 21.22 -15.58
N ILE A 78 -32.72 21.01 -16.40
CA ILE A 78 -32.77 21.29 -17.85
C ILE A 78 -33.88 20.48 -18.52
N GLU A 79 -34.00 19.19 -18.20
CA GLU A 79 -35.05 18.33 -18.76
C GLU A 79 -36.44 18.79 -18.32
N ARG A 80 -36.62 19.18 -17.05
CA ARG A 80 -37.89 19.76 -16.59
C ARG A 80 -38.22 21.04 -17.35
N ASP A 81 -37.26 21.94 -17.52
CA ASP A 81 -37.48 23.21 -18.24
C ASP A 81 -37.79 22.97 -19.73
N LEU A 82 -37.28 21.87 -20.32
CA LEU A 82 -37.49 21.49 -21.71
C LEU A 82 -38.84 20.79 -21.96
N TYR A 83 -39.37 20.06 -20.96
CA TYR A 83 -40.63 19.29 -21.11
C TYR A 83 -41.84 19.90 -20.42
N GLU A 84 -41.64 20.60 -19.30
CA GLU A 84 -42.70 21.17 -18.46
C GLU A 84 -42.69 22.70 -18.46
N GLY A 85 -41.65 23.33 -19.00
CA GLY A 85 -41.50 24.79 -19.05
C GLY A 85 -42.31 25.46 -20.15
N ASP A 86 -42.67 26.73 -19.94
CA ASP A 86 -43.24 27.59 -20.98
C ASP A 86 -42.14 28.01 -21.97
N ILE A 87 -42.00 27.24 -23.05
CA ILE A 87 -41.06 27.53 -24.13
C ILE A 87 -41.64 28.65 -25.00
N THR A 88 -41.04 29.84 -24.90
CA THR A 88 -41.53 31.04 -25.59
C THR A 88 -41.06 31.15 -27.04
N ASP A 89 -39.89 30.60 -27.38
CA ASP A 89 -39.38 30.58 -28.75
C ASP A 89 -38.54 29.33 -29.11
N LEU A 90 -38.32 29.14 -30.41
CA LEU A 90 -37.54 28.04 -30.98
C LEU A 90 -36.03 28.14 -30.65
N LYS A 91 -35.52 29.34 -30.30
CA LYS A 91 -34.12 29.53 -29.91
C LYS A 91 -33.88 29.03 -28.49
N GLN A 92 -34.82 29.24 -27.58
CA GLN A 92 -34.82 28.76 -26.21
C GLN A 92 -34.82 27.23 -26.19
N LEU A 93 -35.63 26.58 -27.04
CA LEU A 93 -35.61 25.12 -27.21
C LEU A 93 -34.23 24.62 -27.69
N ASN A 94 -33.68 25.23 -28.75
CA ASN A 94 -32.36 24.84 -29.27
C ASN A 94 -31.24 25.05 -28.25
N PHE A 95 -31.33 26.11 -27.45
CA PHE A 95 -30.38 26.38 -26.37
C PHE A 95 -30.43 25.27 -25.31
N LEU A 96 -31.61 24.96 -24.77
CA LEU A 96 -31.77 23.93 -23.75
C LEU A 96 -31.37 22.53 -24.27
N ASP A 97 -31.68 22.18 -25.52
CA ASP A 97 -31.24 20.91 -26.12
C ASP A 97 -29.70 20.84 -26.26
N SER A 98 -29.06 21.97 -26.61
CA SER A 98 -27.60 22.04 -26.68
C SER A 98 -26.95 21.93 -25.30
N GLU A 99 -27.54 22.57 -24.29
CA GLU A 99 -27.08 22.54 -22.90
C GLU A 99 -27.22 21.14 -22.32
N ARG A 100 -28.37 20.48 -22.54
CA ARG A 100 -28.61 19.08 -22.19
C ARG A 100 -27.54 18.16 -22.77
N LYS A 101 -27.27 18.27 -24.08
CA LYS A 101 -26.24 17.46 -24.76
C LYS A 101 -24.85 17.73 -24.20
N SER A 102 -24.53 18.98 -23.90
CA SER A 102 -23.26 19.32 -23.25
C SER A 102 -23.16 18.71 -21.86
N MET A 103 -24.25 18.71 -21.10
CA MET A 103 -24.27 18.18 -19.75
C MET A 103 -24.13 16.66 -19.71
N ILE A 104 -24.80 15.95 -20.63
CA ILE A 104 -24.63 14.50 -20.80
C ILE A 104 -23.16 14.16 -21.07
N LYS A 105 -22.48 14.91 -21.95
CA LYS A 105 -21.05 14.69 -22.22
C LYS A 105 -20.18 14.93 -20.98
N ASN A 106 -20.50 15.93 -20.16
CA ASN A 106 -19.78 16.20 -18.93
C ASN A 106 -19.98 15.07 -17.90
N ILE A 107 -21.19 14.51 -17.82
CA ILE A 107 -21.51 13.34 -17.00
C ILE A 107 -20.70 12.13 -17.47
N GLU A 108 -20.79 11.79 -18.76
CA GLU A 108 -20.03 10.67 -19.36
C GLU A 108 -18.52 10.81 -19.13
N GLY A 109 -17.98 12.03 -19.32
CA GLY A 109 -16.57 12.32 -19.05
C GLY A 109 -16.20 12.07 -17.58
N LYS A 110 -17.05 12.51 -16.64
CA LYS A 110 -16.82 12.28 -15.22
C LYS A 110 -16.96 10.82 -14.81
N GLU A 111 -17.89 10.08 -15.41
CA GLU A 111 -18.02 8.64 -15.18
C GLU A 111 -16.76 7.89 -15.63
N ILE A 112 -16.18 8.25 -16.77
CA ILE A 112 -14.90 7.68 -17.23
C ILE A 112 -13.78 7.98 -16.23
N GLU A 113 -13.65 9.23 -15.77
CA GLU A 113 -12.64 9.59 -14.77
C GLU A 113 -12.80 8.82 -13.46
N ILE A 114 -14.05 8.59 -13.02
CA ILE A 114 -14.35 7.78 -11.83
C ILE A 114 -13.94 6.32 -12.05
N LEU A 115 -14.22 5.76 -13.23
CA LEU A 115 -13.83 4.38 -13.56
C LEU A 115 -12.30 4.21 -13.54
N GLU A 116 -11.55 5.15 -14.12
CA GLU A 116 -10.08 5.13 -14.08
C GLU A 116 -9.55 5.18 -12.64
N GLN A 117 -10.15 6.00 -11.78
CA GLN A 117 -9.78 6.08 -10.36
C GLN A 117 -10.11 4.79 -9.59
N LEU A 118 -11.23 4.13 -9.91
CA LEU A 118 -11.60 2.85 -9.32
C LEU A 118 -10.62 1.74 -9.69
N GLU A 119 -10.17 1.70 -10.95
CA GLU A 119 -9.14 0.77 -11.40
C GLU A 119 -7.82 1.01 -10.66
N GLU A 120 -7.36 2.27 -10.58
CA GLU A 120 -6.16 2.62 -9.80
C GLU A 120 -6.29 2.19 -8.34
N MET A 121 -7.46 2.41 -7.72
CA MET A 121 -7.71 2.01 -6.34
C MET A 121 -7.65 0.49 -6.15
N GLU A 122 -8.14 -0.28 -7.12
CA GLU A 122 -8.08 -1.75 -7.06
C GLU A 122 -6.63 -2.24 -7.15
N ASP A 123 -5.82 -1.64 -8.03
CA ASP A 123 -4.40 -1.97 -8.15
C ASP A 123 -3.60 -1.64 -6.89
N LEU A 124 -3.86 -0.48 -6.29
CA LEU A 124 -3.26 -0.09 -5.01
C LEU A 124 -3.64 -1.07 -3.89
N LYS A 125 -4.90 -1.56 -3.86
CA LYS A 125 -5.34 -2.56 -2.88
C LYS A 125 -4.65 -3.90 -3.08
N LYS A 126 -4.47 -4.35 -4.33
CA LYS A 126 -3.73 -5.58 -4.65
C LYS A 126 -2.27 -5.48 -4.20
N GLU A 127 -1.64 -4.33 -4.46
CA GLU A 127 -0.27 -4.05 -4.03
C GLU A 127 -0.16 -4.07 -2.50
N PHE A 128 -1.10 -3.40 -1.80
CA PHE A 128 -1.15 -3.39 -0.34
C PHE A 128 -1.23 -4.80 0.26
N ILE A 129 -2.13 -5.64 -0.24
CA ILE A 129 -2.29 -7.03 0.24
C ILE A 129 -0.98 -7.82 0.06
N ARG A 130 -0.31 -7.65 -1.08
CA ARG A 130 0.94 -8.33 -1.38
C ARG A 130 2.05 -7.93 -0.40
N ILE A 131 2.22 -6.63 -0.15
CA ILE A 131 3.24 -6.12 0.77
C ILE A 131 2.89 -6.51 2.21
N GLU A 132 1.61 -6.52 2.58
CA GLU A 132 1.15 -6.94 3.91
C GLU A 132 1.49 -8.42 4.17
N ASP A 133 1.30 -9.28 3.18
CA ASP A 133 1.66 -10.70 3.27
C ASP A 133 3.18 -10.89 3.41
N ASP A 134 3.98 -10.13 2.69
CA ASP A 134 5.44 -10.18 2.80
C ASP A 134 5.90 -9.63 4.16
N PHE A 135 5.28 -8.57 4.66
CA PHE A 135 5.51 -8.05 6.01
C PHE A 135 5.19 -9.10 7.09
N LYS A 136 4.07 -9.83 6.96
CA LYS A 136 3.71 -10.93 7.86
C LYS A 136 4.75 -12.06 7.83
N LYS A 137 5.30 -12.40 6.66
CA LYS A 137 6.39 -13.39 6.53
C LYS A 137 7.66 -12.90 7.21
N PHE A 138 8.12 -11.68 6.90
CA PHE A 138 9.32 -11.11 7.53
C PHE A 138 9.18 -11.00 9.05
N LYS A 139 7.99 -10.69 9.56
CA LYS A 139 7.71 -10.64 11.00
C LYS A 139 7.83 -12.03 11.65
N LYS A 140 7.35 -13.08 10.98
CA LYS A 140 7.51 -14.47 11.45
C LYS A 140 8.98 -14.90 11.44
N GLU A 141 9.71 -14.60 10.36
CA GLU A 141 11.14 -14.87 10.24
C GLU A 141 11.93 -14.15 11.33
N TYR A 142 11.70 -12.86 11.50
CA TYR A 142 12.30 -12.06 12.56
C TYR A 142 12.03 -12.65 13.95
N SER A 143 10.78 -13.01 14.26
CA SER A 143 10.44 -13.63 15.55
C SER A 143 11.15 -14.97 15.79
N THR A 144 11.39 -15.73 14.71
CA THR A 144 12.09 -17.01 14.77
C THR A 144 13.59 -16.80 14.96
N SER A 145 14.20 -15.88 14.22
CA SER A 145 15.62 -15.52 14.35
C SER A 145 15.94 -14.94 15.73
N VAL A 146 15.06 -14.10 16.28
CA VAL A 146 15.19 -13.58 17.65
C VAL A 146 15.08 -14.69 18.70
N LYS A 147 14.16 -15.64 18.53
CA LYS A 147 14.06 -16.81 19.43
C LYS A 147 15.31 -17.68 19.38
N LYS A 148 15.84 -17.97 18.19
CA LYS A 148 17.09 -18.72 18.01
C LYS A 148 18.27 -18.00 18.66
N TYR A 149 18.34 -16.67 18.52
CA TYR A 149 19.37 -15.86 19.15
C TYR A 149 19.27 -15.89 20.68
N LYS A 150 18.07 -15.77 21.26
CA LYS A 150 17.85 -15.87 22.72
C LYS A 150 18.18 -17.25 23.32
N ILE A 151 18.17 -18.32 22.52
CA ILE A 151 18.55 -19.67 22.95
C ILE A 151 20.08 -19.88 22.83
N ALA A 152 20.74 -19.10 21.97
CA ALA A 152 22.19 -19.16 21.71
C ALA A 152 23.03 -18.20 22.57
N VAL A 153 22.38 -17.34 23.37
CA VAL A 153 22.97 -16.44 24.38
C VAL A 153 22.68 -17.02 25.76
#